data_AF-A0A178AHA9-F1
#
_entry.id   AF-A0A178AHA9-F1
#
_cell.length_a   1.000
_cell.length_b   1.000
_cell.length_c   1.000
_cell.angle_alpha   90.00
_cell.angle_beta   90.00
_cell.angle_gamma   90.00
#
_symmetry.space_group_name_H-M   'P 1'
#
loop_
_entity.id
_entity.type
_entity.pdbx_description
1 polymer ?
#
loop_
_entity_poly.entity_id
_entity_poly.type
_entity_poly.pdbx_seq_one_letter_code
_entity_poly.pdbx_strand_id
1 'polypeptide(L)'
;MLVQTNPTELEILFRHARIHPTERACWMPLFDGVVIAAGFPVAKRGDELGLEISVDLLAALTGAQHVVDYRDSAMMKGYSHLFVPVKKRPESVQWHMIVSPDAGRWVKYEDSATLIASGGSIAKVSIAEATSSRAFVGWCSNVESRLGSEAATYDNVDYSQAEEATDAGLRCLGGSLGFQQMGIAQVDVRFGAKDGKCHFQRKGTFRSVAQAAESTLVTLYDTGEKRAWLVPASQVILHVIQYRQKLALYSTEKLDTHIESNVSGMDVLIKNRSIRLSHDEEHSFQDETLIIWSILDWLLEQNVARYQRTEGISIETSWRDHLFGFEFKAIVQNRTPLRLKRTELMKTNGGWPVLVQEVDSLVLFADGFGDVLVPSAQGHIGLCRRWERVPRDRDFLSTTGNILLQLYDEAGSRLNRLHLTSKSKLRWHQGSSQLFEPYLQWVTRLKCLGV
;
A
#
# COMPACT_ATOMS: atom_id res chain seq x y z
N MET A 1 -40.06 20.13 16.45
CA MET A 1 -41.19 20.61 15.63
C MET A 1 -41.07 19.93 14.29
N LEU A 2 -41.94 18.97 14.00
CA LEU A 2 -41.88 18.13 12.80
C LEU A 2 -42.30 18.94 11.59
N VAL A 3 -41.41 19.10 10.61
CA VAL A 3 -41.75 19.64 9.29
C VAL A 3 -42.20 18.45 8.44
N GLN A 4 -43.50 18.42 8.10
CA GLN A 4 -44.03 17.56 7.04
C GLN A 4 -43.47 18.04 5.70
N THR A 5 -42.65 17.21 5.05
CA THR A 5 -42.22 17.43 3.67
C THR A 5 -43.23 16.75 2.74
N ASN A 6 -43.75 17.53 1.78
CA ASN A 6 -44.62 17.06 0.70
C ASN A 6 -43.95 15.93 -0.12
N PRO A 7 -44.69 14.93 -0.62
CA PRO A 7 -44.12 13.76 -1.30
C PRO A 7 -43.79 13.97 -2.80
N THR A 8 -43.62 15.21 -3.28
CA THR A 8 -43.41 15.51 -4.72
C THR A 8 -42.10 16.25 -5.06
N GLU A 9 -41.23 16.54 -4.10
CA GLU A 9 -39.93 17.16 -4.38
C GLU A 9 -38.79 16.15 -4.21
N LEU A 10 -38.06 15.91 -5.30
CA LEU A 10 -36.83 15.12 -5.28
C LEU A 10 -35.66 16.09 -5.12
N GLU A 11 -35.14 16.19 -3.90
CA GLU A 11 -34.03 17.09 -3.57
C GLU A 11 -32.69 16.40 -3.88
N ILE A 12 -31.99 16.85 -4.92
CA ILE A 12 -30.66 16.32 -5.31
C ILE A 12 -29.58 17.26 -4.79
N LEU A 13 -28.83 16.81 -3.80
CA LEU A 13 -27.68 17.54 -3.23
C LEU A 13 -26.39 17.19 -3.97
N PHE A 14 -25.81 18.18 -4.67
CA PHE A 14 -24.52 18.03 -5.35
C PHE A 14 -23.37 18.47 -4.44
N ARG A 15 -22.42 17.57 -4.17
CA ARG A 15 -21.14 17.91 -3.54
C ARG A 15 -20.05 17.99 -4.59
N HIS A 16 -19.31 19.10 -4.60
CA HIS A 16 -18.21 19.32 -5.53
C HIS A 16 -16.88 19.32 -4.77
N ALA A 17 -15.93 18.52 -5.24
CA ALA A 17 -14.55 18.52 -4.77
C ALA A 17 -13.62 18.61 -5.98
N ARG A 18 -12.64 19.53 -5.96
CA ARG A 18 -11.67 19.64 -7.05
C ARG A 18 -10.69 18.49 -6.97
N ILE A 19 -10.58 17.73 -8.06
CA ILE A 19 -9.56 16.68 -8.20
C ILE A 19 -8.21 17.36 -8.38
N HIS A 20 -7.29 17.16 -7.44
CA HIS A 20 -6.02 17.86 -7.43
C HIS A 20 -5.06 17.31 -8.50
N PRO A 21 -4.17 18.13 -9.09
CA PRO A 21 -3.43 17.76 -10.29
C PRO A 21 -2.78 16.39 -10.21
N THR A 22 -2.18 15.98 -9.09
CA THR A 22 -1.51 14.68 -8.89
C THR A 22 -2.40 13.45 -8.99
N GLU A 23 -3.73 13.60 -8.98
CA GLU A 23 -4.71 12.52 -9.15
C GLU A 23 -5.11 12.27 -10.62
N ARG A 24 -4.62 13.04 -11.61
CA ARG A 24 -4.99 12.81 -13.02
C ARG A 24 -4.40 11.51 -13.56
N ALA A 25 -5.15 10.42 -13.44
CA ALA A 25 -4.88 9.18 -14.12
C ALA A 25 -5.05 9.34 -15.64
N CYS A 26 -4.35 8.52 -16.44
CA CYS A 26 -4.51 8.53 -17.90
C CYS A 26 -5.97 8.28 -18.34
N TRP A 27 -6.72 7.52 -17.55
CA TRP A 27 -8.14 7.26 -17.78
C TRP A 27 -9.08 8.29 -17.13
N MET A 28 -8.61 9.14 -16.21
CA MET A 28 -9.48 10.07 -15.50
C MET A 28 -10.09 11.17 -16.39
N PRO A 29 -9.40 11.68 -17.44
CA PRO A 29 -10.03 12.51 -18.46
C PRO A 29 -11.24 11.87 -19.16
N LEU A 30 -11.41 10.54 -19.10
CA LEU A 30 -12.65 9.91 -19.57
C LEU A 30 -13.88 10.39 -18.81
N PHE A 31 -13.71 10.84 -17.57
CA PHE A 31 -14.79 11.18 -16.67
C PHE A 31 -14.95 12.68 -16.45
N ASP A 32 -14.33 13.51 -17.28
CA ASP A 32 -14.52 14.95 -17.25
C ASP A 32 -15.94 15.30 -17.74
N GLY A 33 -16.78 15.84 -16.85
CA GLY A 33 -18.18 16.17 -17.14
C GLY A 33 -19.14 14.98 -17.18
N VAL A 34 -18.77 13.82 -16.66
CA VAL A 34 -19.58 12.59 -16.74
C VAL A 34 -20.22 12.26 -15.38
N VAL A 35 -21.49 11.85 -15.42
CA VAL A 35 -22.20 11.34 -14.24
C VAL A 35 -22.00 9.82 -14.17
N ILE A 36 -21.36 9.35 -13.09
CA ILE A 36 -21.15 7.92 -12.85
C ILE A 36 -22.33 7.39 -12.03
N ALA A 37 -23.10 6.48 -12.63
CA ALA A 37 -24.15 5.76 -11.91
C ALA A 37 -23.54 4.59 -11.13
N ALA A 38 -23.60 4.66 -9.80
CA ALA A 38 -23.29 3.53 -8.93
C ALA A 38 -24.51 2.60 -8.85
N GLY A 39 -24.33 1.29 -9.02
CA GLY A 39 -25.42 0.31 -8.89
C GLY A 39 -25.51 -0.69 -10.04
N PHE A 40 -24.83 -0.44 -11.16
CA PHE A 40 -25.05 -1.21 -12.38
C PHE A 40 -24.31 -2.57 -12.34
N PRO A 41 -25.00 -3.70 -12.58
CA PRO A 41 -24.37 -5.02 -12.59
C PRO A 41 -23.37 -5.14 -13.74
N VAL A 42 -22.17 -5.65 -13.44
CA VAL A 42 -21.06 -5.82 -14.41
C VAL A 42 -20.80 -7.31 -14.63
N ALA A 43 -20.49 -7.68 -15.88
CA ALA A 43 -20.22 -9.08 -16.24
C ALA A 43 -18.96 -9.63 -15.53
N LYS A 44 -18.93 -10.95 -15.30
CA LYS A 44 -17.77 -11.62 -14.70
C LYS A 44 -16.52 -11.39 -15.55
N ARG A 45 -15.40 -11.12 -14.89
CA ARG A 45 -14.09 -10.89 -15.50
C ARG A 45 -13.22 -12.13 -15.32
N GLY A 46 -12.38 -12.42 -16.30
CA GLY A 46 -11.22 -13.29 -16.14
C GLY A 46 -10.00 -12.47 -15.69
N ASP A 47 -8.88 -12.62 -16.41
CA ASP A 47 -7.61 -11.93 -16.11
C ASP A 47 -7.52 -10.51 -16.68
N GLU A 48 -8.66 -9.88 -17.01
CA GLU A 48 -8.66 -8.51 -17.50
C GLU A 48 -8.30 -7.49 -16.39
N LEU A 49 -7.62 -6.43 -16.82
CA LEU A 49 -7.09 -5.38 -15.95
C LEU A 49 -7.71 -4.05 -16.31
N GLY A 50 -8.22 -3.35 -15.30
CA GLY A 50 -8.76 -2.00 -15.44
C GLY A 50 -10.27 -1.86 -15.35
N LEU A 51 -10.72 -0.67 -15.69
CA LEU A 51 -12.11 -0.30 -15.89
C LEU A 51 -12.67 -1.02 -17.11
N GLU A 52 -13.76 -1.76 -16.91
CA GLU A 52 -14.56 -2.30 -18.01
C GLU A 52 -15.52 -1.22 -18.50
N ILE A 53 -15.55 -0.99 -19.80
CA ILE A 53 -16.34 0.05 -20.45
C ILE A 53 -16.72 -0.43 -21.84
N SER A 54 -17.92 -0.15 -22.33
CA SER A 54 -18.26 -0.47 -23.72
C SER A 54 -17.43 0.39 -24.67
N VAL A 55 -17.12 -0.16 -25.85
CA VAL A 55 -16.35 0.56 -26.89
C VAL A 55 -17.09 1.84 -27.30
N ASP A 56 -18.42 1.78 -27.39
CA ASP A 56 -19.28 2.92 -27.70
C ASP A 56 -19.19 4.02 -26.63
N LEU A 57 -19.21 3.63 -25.35
CA LEU A 57 -19.08 4.59 -24.26
C LEU A 57 -17.66 5.17 -24.22
N LEU A 58 -16.63 4.34 -24.43
CA LEU A 58 -15.25 4.79 -24.52
C LEU A 58 -15.04 5.80 -25.67
N ALA A 59 -15.66 5.54 -26.82
CA ALA A 59 -15.65 6.43 -27.97
C ALA A 59 -16.40 7.75 -27.67
N ALA A 60 -17.59 7.65 -27.06
CA ALA A 60 -18.38 8.83 -26.67
C ALA A 60 -17.66 9.72 -25.66
N LEU A 61 -17.07 9.15 -24.61
CA LEU A 61 -16.34 9.87 -23.57
C LEU A 61 -15.09 10.59 -24.10
N THR A 62 -14.56 10.16 -25.24
CA THR A 62 -13.36 10.76 -25.83
C THR A 62 -13.62 11.55 -27.10
N GLY A 63 -14.87 11.59 -27.55
CA GLY A 63 -15.25 12.18 -28.83
C GLY A 63 -14.63 11.46 -30.04
N ALA A 64 -14.28 10.18 -29.90
CA ALA A 64 -13.79 9.38 -31.01
C ALA A 64 -14.95 9.01 -31.94
N GLN A 65 -14.92 9.50 -33.18
CA GLN A 65 -15.98 9.23 -34.16
C GLN A 65 -15.75 7.94 -34.95
N HIS A 66 -14.51 7.48 -35.01
CA HIS A 66 -14.12 6.36 -35.86
C HIS A 66 -13.11 5.45 -35.14
N VAL A 67 -13.33 4.14 -35.28
CA VAL A 67 -12.29 3.12 -35.11
C VAL A 67 -11.57 3.01 -36.45
N VAL A 68 -10.25 3.19 -36.48
CA VAL A 68 -9.44 3.18 -37.70
C VAL A 68 -8.41 2.08 -37.61
N ASP A 69 -8.24 1.32 -38.69
CA ASP A 69 -7.12 0.40 -38.81
C ASP A 69 -5.83 1.20 -39.06
N TYR A 70 -4.90 1.13 -38.12
CA TYR A 70 -3.59 1.76 -38.22
C TYR A 70 -2.52 0.75 -37.83
N ARG A 71 -1.65 0.40 -38.79
CA ARG A 71 -0.57 -0.59 -38.64
C ARG A 71 -1.07 -1.97 -38.18
N ASP A 72 -2.08 -2.51 -38.87
CA ASP A 72 -2.72 -3.81 -38.60
C ASP A 72 -3.42 -3.88 -37.23
N SER A 73 -3.91 -2.75 -36.74
CA SER A 73 -4.54 -2.69 -35.43
C SER A 73 -5.59 -1.59 -35.37
N ALA A 74 -6.76 -1.95 -34.86
CA ALA A 74 -7.86 -1.04 -34.61
C ALA A 74 -7.49 -0.05 -33.50
N MET A 75 -7.42 1.23 -33.85
CA MET A 75 -7.18 2.33 -32.93
C MET A 75 -8.39 3.28 -32.90
N MET A 76 -8.68 3.82 -31.72
CA MET A 76 -9.73 4.84 -31.55
C MET A 76 -9.09 6.17 -31.20
N LYS A 77 -9.43 7.21 -31.95
CA LYS A 77 -8.85 8.53 -31.77
C LYS A 77 -9.94 9.58 -31.56
N GLY A 78 -9.84 10.27 -30.43
CA GLY A 78 -10.53 11.52 -30.16
C GLY A 78 -9.65 12.73 -30.46
N TYR A 79 -10.10 13.93 -30.08
CA TYR A 79 -9.31 15.15 -30.29
C TYR A 79 -7.99 15.12 -29.50
N SER A 80 -8.06 14.88 -28.19
CA SER A 80 -6.93 14.88 -27.26
C SER A 80 -6.57 13.50 -26.71
N HIS A 81 -7.15 12.43 -27.25
CA HIS A 81 -7.05 11.06 -26.72
C HIS A 81 -6.84 10.04 -27.84
N LEU A 82 -6.00 9.04 -27.61
CA LEU A 82 -5.79 7.89 -28.50
C LEU A 82 -5.83 6.59 -27.69
N PHE A 83 -6.66 5.65 -28.09
CA PHE A 83 -6.69 4.29 -27.55
C PHE A 83 -5.93 3.34 -28.45
N VAL A 84 -4.98 2.64 -27.85
CA VAL A 84 -4.13 1.65 -28.49
C VAL A 84 -4.37 0.30 -27.81
N PRO A 85 -4.74 -0.76 -28.55
CA PRO A 85 -4.93 -2.06 -27.95
C PRO A 85 -3.56 -2.64 -27.56
N VAL A 86 -3.40 -3.02 -26.30
CA VAL A 86 -2.16 -3.59 -25.76
C VAL A 86 -2.23 -5.09 -25.58
N LYS A 87 -3.43 -5.65 -25.46
CA LYS A 87 -3.63 -7.09 -25.30
C LYS A 87 -4.97 -7.53 -25.87
N LYS A 88 -4.95 -8.54 -26.73
CA LYS A 88 -6.14 -9.22 -27.26
C LYS A 88 -6.38 -10.52 -26.51
N ARG A 89 -7.64 -10.83 -26.21
CA ARG A 89 -8.14 -12.09 -25.65
C ARG A 89 -9.35 -12.55 -26.49
N PRO A 90 -9.86 -13.78 -26.30
CA PRO A 90 -10.97 -14.30 -27.09
C PRO A 90 -12.25 -13.45 -27.02
N GLU A 91 -12.57 -12.87 -25.85
CA GLU A 91 -13.80 -12.09 -25.63
C GLU A 91 -13.55 -10.64 -25.21
N SER A 92 -12.27 -10.23 -25.11
CA SER A 92 -11.91 -8.93 -24.56
C SER A 92 -10.65 -8.33 -25.18
N VAL A 93 -10.61 -7.00 -25.22
CA VAL A 93 -9.46 -6.22 -25.64
C VAL A 93 -9.10 -5.26 -24.52
N GLN A 94 -7.83 -5.26 -24.14
CA GLN A 94 -7.28 -4.32 -23.19
C GLN A 94 -6.65 -3.15 -23.95
N TRP A 95 -7.08 -1.95 -23.59
CA TRP A 95 -6.73 -0.71 -24.23
C TRP A 95 -5.86 0.14 -23.31
N HIS A 96 -4.86 0.78 -23.89
CA HIS A 96 -4.07 1.82 -23.26
C HIS A 96 -4.49 3.18 -23.83
N MET A 97 -4.63 4.18 -22.95
CA MET A 97 -5.05 5.53 -23.30
C MET A 97 -3.85 6.48 -23.30
N ILE A 98 -3.56 7.06 -24.45
CA ILE A 98 -2.58 8.13 -24.63
C ILE A 98 -3.34 9.46 -24.61
N VAL A 99 -2.91 10.37 -23.73
CA VAL A 99 -3.51 11.69 -23.56
C VAL A 99 -2.53 12.74 -24.03
N SER A 100 -3.01 13.72 -24.79
CA SER A 100 -2.20 14.88 -25.17
C SER A 100 -1.76 15.65 -23.92
N PRO A 101 -0.47 16.04 -23.81
CA PRO A 101 0.01 16.81 -22.66
C PRO A 101 -0.62 18.21 -22.59
N ASP A 102 -1.07 18.77 -23.72
CA ASP A 102 -1.66 20.11 -23.81
C ASP A 102 -3.13 20.03 -24.24
N ALA A 103 -4.00 20.74 -23.51
CA ALA A 103 -5.46 20.73 -23.71
C ALA A 103 -5.93 21.21 -25.10
N GLY A 104 -5.06 21.85 -25.88
CA GLY A 104 -5.35 22.32 -27.24
C GLY A 104 -4.62 21.58 -28.36
N ARG A 105 -3.82 20.55 -28.04
CA ARG A 105 -3.04 19.81 -29.04
C ARG A 105 -3.73 18.51 -29.41
N TRP A 106 -4.01 18.35 -30.69
CA TRP A 106 -4.55 17.11 -31.24
C TRP A 106 -3.54 15.95 -31.17
N VAL A 107 -4.02 14.76 -30.80
CA VAL A 107 -3.21 13.53 -30.77
C VAL A 107 -3.10 12.95 -32.17
N LYS A 108 -1.93 12.43 -32.53
CA LYS A 108 -1.68 11.75 -33.82
C LYS A 108 -1.63 10.24 -33.60
N TYR A 109 -1.99 9.46 -34.62
CA TYR A 109 -1.81 8.00 -34.57
C TYR A 109 -0.32 7.61 -34.37
N GLU A 110 0.60 8.45 -34.84
CA GLU A 110 2.04 8.34 -34.62
C GLU A 110 2.43 8.40 -33.14
N ASP A 111 1.60 9.01 -32.28
CA ASP A 111 1.85 9.05 -30.84
C ASP A 111 1.76 7.64 -30.21
N SER A 112 1.19 6.65 -30.91
CA SER A 112 1.33 5.23 -30.53
C SER A 112 2.78 4.75 -30.48
N ALA A 113 3.71 5.45 -31.16
CA ALA A 113 5.14 5.17 -31.08
C ALA A 113 5.72 5.46 -29.69
N THR A 114 5.12 6.35 -28.89
CA THR A 114 5.58 6.60 -27.52
C THR A 114 5.37 5.38 -26.64
N LEU A 115 4.27 4.64 -26.87
CA LEU A 115 4.00 3.38 -26.20
C LEU A 115 5.06 2.33 -26.57
N ILE A 116 5.39 2.20 -27.87
CA ILE A 116 6.43 1.27 -28.35
C ILE A 116 7.81 1.66 -27.78
N ALA A 117 8.15 2.95 -27.80
CA ALA A 117 9.41 3.46 -27.23
C ALA A 117 9.52 3.21 -25.72
N SER A 118 8.39 3.12 -25.01
CA SER A 118 8.32 2.75 -23.59
C SER A 118 8.32 1.23 -23.31
N GLY A 119 8.61 0.40 -24.32
CA GLY A 119 8.61 -1.07 -24.21
C GLY A 119 7.23 -1.72 -24.33
N GLY A 120 6.21 -0.95 -24.73
CA GLY A 120 4.86 -1.42 -25.02
C GLY A 120 4.75 -2.20 -26.33
N SER A 121 3.79 -3.13 -26.38
CA SER A 121 3.39 -3.82 -27.60
C SER A 121 1.97 -3.42 -27.98
N ILE A 122 1.74 -3.31 -29.29
CA ILE A 122 0.42 -3.06 -29.86
C ILE A 122 -0.13 -4.42 -30.32
N ALA A 123 -1.26 -4.82 -29.75
CA ALA A 123 -1.92 -6.05 -30.15
C ALA A 123 -2.57 -5.86 -31.54
N LYS A 124 -2.44 -6.86 -32.41
CA LYS A 124 -3.18 -6.88 -33.69
C LYS A 124 -4.64 -7.22 -33.42
N VAL A 125 -5.51 -6.25 -33.64
CA VAL A 125 -6.96 -6.34 -33.41
C VAL A 125 -7.65 -5.79 -34.64
N SER A 126 -8.53 -6.56 -35.27
CA SER A 126 -9.33 -6.05 -36.39
C SER A 126 -10.42 -5.10 -35.89
N ILE A 127 -10.95 -4.24 -36.75
CA ILE A 127 -12.05 -3.32 -36.39
C ILE A 127 -13.26 -4.11 -35.85
N ALA A 128 -13.64 -5.22 -36.50
CA ALA A 128 -14.78 -6.04 -36.08
C ALA A 128 -14.59 -6.63 -34.67
N GLU A 129 -13.37 -7.07 -34.35
CA GLU A 129 -13.04 -7.59 -33.01
C GLU A 129 -12.98 -6.47 -31.98
N ALA A 130 -12.43 -5.31 -32.34
CA ALA A 130 -12.38 -4.15 -31.46
C ALA A 130 -13.77 -3.68 -31.05
N THR A 131 -14.76 -3.71 -31.96
CA THR A 131 -16.13 -3.27 -31.68
C THR A 131 -17.00 -4.33 -31.01
N SER A 132 -16.72 -5.62 -31.20
CA SER A 132 -17.53 -6.72 -30.65
C SER A 132 -17.01 -7.26 -29.31
N SER A 133 -15.77 -6.93 -28.92
CA SER A 133 -15.15 -7.42 -27.69
C SER A 133 -15.41 -6.48 -26.50
N ARG A 134 -15.34 -7.04 -25.28
CA ARG A 134 -15.34 -6.25 -24.05
C ARG A 134 -14.09 -5.40 -23.96
N ALA A 135 -14.21 -4.11 -23.63
CA ALA A 135 -13.06 -3.21 -23.54
C ALA A 135 -12.66 -2.93 -22.09
N PHE A 136 -11.35 -3.00 -21.80
CA PHE A 136 -10.77 -2.77 -20.49
C PHE A 136 -9.64 -1.72 -20.51
N VAL A 137 -9.61 -0.79 -19.55
CA VAL A 137 -8.63 0.31 -19.45
C VAL A 137 -8.07 0.42 -18.03
N GLY A 138 -6.78 0.20 -17.76
CA GLY A 138 -6.27 0.14 -16.36
C GLY A 138 -4.75 0.20 -16.12
N TRP A 139 -4.36 0.08 -14.83
CA TRP A 139 -2.99 0.20 -14.29
C TRP A 139 -2.15 -1.09 -14.48
N CYS A 140 -1.60 -1.70 -13.42
CA CYS A 140 -0.51 -2.68 -13.45
C CYS A 140 -0.91 -3.98 -12.76
N SER A 141 -0.47 -5.11 -13.32
CA SER A 141 -0.68 -6.46 -12.76
C SER A 141 0.37 -6.93 -11.77
N ASN A 142 1.52 -6.28 -11.65
CA ASN A 142 2.62 -6.77 -10.82
C ASN A 142 3.35 -5.62 -10.10
N VAL A 143 3.60 -5.80 -8.81
CA VAL A 143 4.27 -4.82 -7.93
C VAL A 143 5.36 -5.51 -7.15
N GLU A 144 6.46 -4.78 -7.01
CA GLU A 144 7.66 -5.16 -6.27
C GLU A 144 7.77 -4.30 -5.01
N SER A 145 8.18 -4.94 -3.90
CA SER A 145 8.52 -4.23 -2.67
C SER A 145 10.00 -3.89 -2.68
N ARG A 146 10.32 -2.61 -2.48
CA ARG A 146 11.71 -2.16 -2.33
C ARG A 146 12.23 -2.32 -0.91
N LEU A 147 11.39 -2.72 0.06
CA LEU A 147 11.83 -2.99 1.42
C LEU A 147 12.90 -4.08 1.44
N GLY A 148 13.99 -3.83 2.18
CA GLY A 148 15.15 -4.72 2.21
C GLY A 148 15.98 -4.76 0.91
N SER A 149 15.57 -4.09 -0.17
CA SER A 149 16.35 -4.09 -1.42
C SER A 149 17.51 -3.10 -1.39
N GLU A 150 18.55 -3.32 -2.22
CA GLU A 150 19.58 -2.30 -2.50
C GLU A 150 19.03 -1.09 -3.27
N ALA A 151 17.87 -1.23 -3.92
CA ALA A 151 17.22 -0.18 -4.69
C ALA A 151 16.44 0.83 -3.80
N ALA A 152 16.30 0.57 -2.50
CA ALA A 152 15.72 1.53 -1.57
C ALA A 152 16.69 2.68 -1.25
N THR A 153 16.13 3.88 -1.07
CA THR A 153 16.88 5.11 -0.81
C THR A 153 17.13 5.32 0.68
N TYR A 154 17.98 4.49 1.29
CA TYR A 154 18.29 4.54 2.73
C TYR A 154 18.86 5.89 3.20
N ASP A 155 19.63 6.56 2.35
CA ASP A 155 20.25 7.85 2.67
C ASP A 155 19.23 8.98 2.88
N ASN A 156 18.03 8.83 2.31
CA ASN A 156 16.95 9.81 2.43
C ASN A 156 16.09 9.61 3.69
N VAL A 157 16.23 8.49 4.39
CA VAL A 157 15.40 8.16 5.54
C VAL A 157 15.86 8.95 6.77
N ASP A 158 15.02 9.87 7.25
CA ASP A 158 15.27 10.66 8.45
C ASP A 158 14.17 10.52 9.52
N TYR A 159 14.44 11.10 10.69
CA TYR A 159 13.47 11.23 11.76
C TYR A 159 12.24 11.98 11.26
N SER A 160 11.07 11.47 11.64
CA SER A 160 9.80 12.02 11.18
C SER A 160 9.50 13.39 11.77
N GLN A 161 8.65 14.14 11.07
CA GLN A 161 8.09 15.42 11.53
C GLN A 161 6.94 15.22 12.55
N ALA A 162 6.66 13.99 12.99
CA ALA A 162 5.61 13.71 13.96
C ALA A 162 5.96 14.26 15.35
N GLU A 163 4.94 14.76 16.05
CA GLU A 163 5.05 15.36 17.37
C GLU A 163 5.09 14.29 18.47
N GLU A 164 5.68 14.60 19.62
CA GLU A 164 5.54 13.73 20.80
C GLU A 164 4.08 13.71 21.28
N ALA A 165 3.54 12.52 21.53
CA ALA A 165 2.16 12.35 21.98
C ALA A 165 2.04 12.63 23.50
N THR A 166 2.15 13.89 23.92
CA THR A 166 2.14 14.32 25.33
C THR A 166 0.76 14.29 25.99
N ASP A 167 -0.33 14.48 25.24
CA ASP A 167 -1.72 14.60 25.76
C ASP A 167 -2.47 13.27 25.89
N ALA A 168 -1.89 12.13 25.49
CA ALA A 168 -2.66 10.89 25.33
C ALA A 168 -2.93 10.11 26.63
N GLY A 169 -2.75 10.69 27.82
CA GLY A 169 -2.94 10.00 29.12
C GLY A 169 -1.99 8.81 29.38
N LEU A 170 -1.22 8.38 28.37
CA LEU A 170 -0.13 7.43 28.51
C LEU A 170 1.14 8.18 28.88
N ARG A 171 1.48 8.17 30.17
CA ARG A 171 2.90 8.06 30.50
C ARG A 171 3.34 6.73 29.89
N CYS A 172 4.16 6.76 28.84
CA CYS A 172 5.04 5.62 28.56
C CYS A 172 5.76 5.35 29.88
N LEU A 173 5.33 4.33 30.63
CA LEU A 173 6.10 3.84 31.75
C LEU A 173 7.40 3.38 31.12
N GLY A 174 8.47 4.13 31.37
CA GLY A 174 9.75 3.96 30.71
C GLY A 174 10.23 2.52 30.86
N GLY A 175 10.02 1.72 29.83
CA GLY A 175 10.77 0.50 29.61
C GLY A 175 12.02 0.89 28.85
N SER A 176 13.16 0.88 29.53
CA SER A 176 14.45 1.02 28.85
C SER A 176 14.64 -0.15 27.90
N LEU A 177 14.73 0.11 26.61
CA LEU A 177 15.37 -0.82 25.69
C LEU A 177 16.87 -0.78 26.02
N GLY A 178 17.41 -1.94 26.37
CA GLY A 178 18.69 -2.11 27.04
C GLY A 178 18.49 -3.12 28.16
N PHE A 179 18.91 -4.35 27.94
CA PHE A 179 18.66 -5.49 28.82
C PHE A 179 19.00 -5.20 30.30
N GLN A 180 18.00 -4.96 31.14
CA GLN A 180 17.96 -5.12 32.60
C GLN A 180 16.60 -4.65 33.12
N GLN A 181 15.62 -5.55 33.21
CA GLN A 181 14.43 -5.54 34.10
C GLN A 181 13.30 -6.34 33.45
N MET A 182 13.47 -7.66 33.45
CA MET A 182 12.31 -8.55 33.41
C MET A 182 11.89 -8.76 34.85
N GLY A 183 10.63 -8.43 35.14
CA GLY A 183 9.95 -8.97 36.31
C GLY A 183 9.37 -7.91 37.23
N ILE A 184 8.12 -8.17 37.60
CA ILE A 184 7.53 -7.79 38.87
C ILE A 184 8.60 -7.86 39.98
N ALA A 185 8.66 -6.79 40.77
CA ALA A 185 9.48 -6.58 41.98
C ALA A 185 10.95 -6.17 41.80
N GLN A 186 11.28 -5.03 42.42
CA GLN A 186 12.61 -4.43 42.58
C GLN A 186 13.63 -5.43 43.16
N VAL A 187 14.47 -6.03 42.32
CA VAL A 187 15.77 -6.56 42.78
C VAL A 187 16.82 -6.30 41.70
N ASP A 188 17.86 -5.56 42.07
CA ASP A 188 18.95 -5.10 41.19
C ASP A 188 19.98 -6.24 41.05
N VAL A 189 19.97 -6.95 39.92
CA VAL A 189 20.96 -8.00 39.60
C VAL A 189 21.86 -7.49 38.48
N ARG A 190 23.18 -7.40 38.75
CA ARG A 190 24.19 -6.99 37.78
C ARG A 190 24.95 -8.22 37.26
N PHE A 191 24.94 -8.40 35.95
CA PHE A 191 25.78 -9.38 35.25
C PHE A 191 27.10 -8.73 34.82
N GLY A 192 28.22 -9.46 34.95
CA GLY A 192 29.55 -8.98 34.62
C GLY A 192 29.88 -9.17 33.13
N ALA A 193 30.94 -8.52 32.64
CA ALA A 193 31.35 -8.53 31.22
C ALA A 193 31.69 -9.91 30.62
N LYS A 194 31.72 -10.98 31.43
CA LYS A 194 31.87 -12.39 31.00
C LYS A 194 30.54 -13.13 30.86
N ASP A 195 29.45 -12.55 31.34
CA ASP A 195 28.13 -13.15 31.30
C ASP A 195 27.50 -12.75 29.96
N GLY A 196 27.62 -13.66 28.98
CA GLY A 196 27.29 -13.43 27.57
C GLY A 196 25.90 -12.87 27.31
N LYS A 197 25.76 -12.24 26.13
CA LYS A 197 24.53 -11.68 25.58
C LYS A 197 23.33 -12.58 25.91
N CYS A 198 22.45 -12.09 26.77
CA CYS A 198 21.33 -12.88 27.28
C CYS A 198 20.32 -13.09 26.13
N HIS A 199 20.42 -14.21 25.43
CA HIS A 199 19.41 -14.61 24.44
C HIS A 199 18.12 -14.96 25.20
N PHE A 200 17.13 -14.06 25.18
CA PHE A 200 15.77 -14.46 25.54
C PHE A 200 15.27 -15.47 24.50
N GLN A 201 15.42 -16.76 24.81
CA GLN A 201 14.77 -17.82 24.07
C GLN A 201 13.27 -17.72 24.29
N ARG A 202 12.58 -16.93 23.46
CA ARG A 202 11.15 -17.14 23.21
C ARG A 202 11.01 -18.57 22.70
N LYS A 203 10.23 -19.41 23.39
CA LYS A 203 10.01 -20.81 22.98
C LYS A 203 9.42 -20.85 21.57
N GLY A 204 10.25 -21.16 20.59
CA GLY A 204 9.89 -21.20 19.17
C GLY A 204 11.14 -21.38 18.31
N THR A 205 10.97 -21.96 17.12
CA THR A 205 12.10 -22.05 16.16
C THR A 205 12.26 -20.71 15.45
N PHE A 206 13.42 -20.44 14.86
CA PHE A 206 13.59 -19.25 14.00
C PHE A 206 12.50 -19.15 12.91
N ARG A 207 12.11 -20.30 12.36
CA ARG A 207 11.01 -20.40 11.39
C ARG A 207 9.67 -19.90 11.95
N SER A 208 9.34 -20.18 13.22
CA SER A 208 8.09 -19.67 13.80
C SER A 208 8.11 -18.17 14.00
N VAL A 209 9.28 -17.59 14.31
CA VAL A 209 9.43 -16.13 14.38
C VAL A 209 9.30 -15.49 13.00
N ALA A 210 9.96 -16.06 11.98
CA ALA A 210 9.83 -15.57 10.60
C ALA A 210 8.38 -15.65 10.10
N GLN A 211 7.65 -16.71 10.47
CA GLN A 211 6.22 -16.86 10.16
C GLN A 211 5.37 -15.82 10.88
N ALA A 212 5.59 -15.60 12.18
CA ALA A 212 4.88 -14.56 12.94
C ALA A 212 5.13 -13.16 12.35
N ALA A 213 6.36 -12.88 11.92
CA ALA A 213 6.72 -11.64 11.26
C ALA A 213 6.05 -11.47 9.88
N GLU A 214 5.89 -12.55 9.11
CA GLU A 214 5.16 -12.48 7.83
C GLU A 214 3.66 -12.23 8.02
N SER A 215 3.06 -12.81 9.06
CA SER A 215 1.63 -12.63 9.34
C SER A 215 1.30 -11.29 10.00
N THR A 216 2.28 -10.63 10.62
CA THR A 216 2.06 -9.36 11.34
C THR A 216 2.16 -8.17 10.39
N LEU A 217 1.16 -7.28 10.40
CA LEU A 217 1.11 -6.11 9.52
C LEU A 217 1.67 -4.86 10.20
N VAL A 218 2.55 -4.14 9.50
CA VAL A 218 3.15 -2.87 9.93
C VAL A 218 2.77 -1.78 8.93
N THR A 219 2.38 -0.61 9.44
CA THR A 219 2.07 0.57 8.66
C THR A 219 3.27 1.49 8.66
N LEU A 220 3.91 1.65 7.51
CA LEU A 220 4.95 2.66 7.31
C LEU A 220 4.27 3.95 6.86
N TYR A 221 4.47 5.05 7.59
CA TYR A 221 3.94 6.35 7.24
C TYR A 221 5.08 7.36 7.04
N ASP A 222 5.18 7.88 5.81
CA ASP A 222 6.12 8.94 5.47
C ASP A 222 5.49 10.30 5.81
N THR A 223 6.03 10.97 6.83
CA THR A 223 5.56 12.28 7.27
C THR A 223 5.95 13.41 6.31
N GLY A 224 7.07 13.27 5.59
CA GLY A 224 7.54 14.28 4.64
C GLY A 224 6.78 14.22 3.32
N GLU A 225 6.48 13.02 2.84
CA GLU A 225 5.76 12.80 1.58
C GLU A 225 4.25 12.50 1.76
N LYS A 226 3.76 12.41 3.00
CA LYS A 226 2.36 12.18 3.38
C LYS A 226 1.71 11.06 2.59
N ARG A 227 2.26 9.86 2.75
CA ARG A 227 1.81 8.62 2.11
C ARG A 227 2.21 7.43 2.96
N ALA A 228 1.48 6.34 2.83
CA ALA A 228 1.62 5.19 3.71
C ALA A 228 1.60 3.87 2.95
N TRP A 229 2.20 2.85 3.57
CA TRP A 229 2.23 1.49 3.07
C TRP A 229 1.92 0.51 4.20
N LEU A 230 0.96 -0.40 3.96
CA LEU A 230 0.69 -1.53 4.84
C LEU A 230 1.43 -2.76 4.31
N VAL A 231 2.39 -3.25 5.08
CA VAL A 231 3.35 -4.29 4.68
C VAL A 231 3.57 -5.32 5.79
N PRO A 232 4.07 -6.54 5.49
CA PRO A 232 4.42 -7.52 6.51
C PRO A 232 5.63 -7.07 7.33
N ALA A 233 5.66 -7.42 8.62
CA ALA A 233 6.77 -7.10 9.52
C ALA A 233 8.08 -7.78 9.07
N SER A 234 8.00 -8.93 8.40
CA SER A 234 9.16 -9.59 7.79
C SER A 234 9.91 -8.68 6.81
N GLN A 235 9.18 -7.92 5.98
CA GLN A 235 9.78 -6.96 5.04
C GLN A 235 10.39 -5.76 5.76
N VAL A 236 9.76 -5.32 6.86
CA VAL A 236 10.29 -4.25 7.71
C VAL A 236 11.58 -4.68 8.39
N ILE A 237 11.66 -5.92 8.90
CA ILE A 237 12.89 -6.47 9.49
C ILE A 237 14.02 -6.48 8.45
N LEU A 238 13.76 -6.99 7.25
CA LEU A 238 14.74 -6.98 6.15
C LEU A 238 15.21 -5.56 5.84
N HIS A 239 14.29 -4.59 5.81
CA HIS A 239 14.62 -3.19 5.57
C HIS A 239 15.46 -2.57 6.69
N VAL A 240 15.18 -2.89 7.97
CA VAL A 240 16.01 -2.45 9.10
C VAL A 240 17.42 -3.04 9.01
N ILE A 241 17.56 -4.34 8.77
CA ILE A 241 18.87 -5.00 8.62
C ILE A 241 19.66 -4.35 7.49
N GLN A 242 19.04 -4.16 6.32
CA GLN A 242 19.71 -3.56 5.18
C GLN A 242 20.10 -2.09 5.45
N TYR A 243 19.29 -1.34 6.20
CA TYR A 243 19.65 0.01 6.61
C TYR A 243 20.82 0.02 7.59
N ARG A 244 20.84 -0.89 8.58
CA ARG A 244 21.96 -1.05 9.51
C ARG A 244 23.27 -1.42 8.78
N GLN A 245 23.19 -2.26 7.74
CA GLN A 245 24.31 -2.54 6.85
C GLN A 245 24.81 -1.27 6.16
N LYS A 246 23.91 -0.42 5.62
CA LYS A 246 24.28 0.85 4.98
C LYS A 246 24.91 1.87 5.95
N LEU A 247 24.50 1.83 7.22
CA LEU A 247 25.12 2.62 8.29
C LEU A 247 26.46 2.02 8.78
N ALA A 248 26.97 0.97 8.12
CA ALA A 248 28.19 0.26 8.48
C ALA A 248 28.19 -0.29 9.93
N LEU A 249 27.00 -0.65 10.44
CA LEU A 249 26.86 -1.28 11.76
C LEU A 249 27.22 -2.76 11.74
N TYR A 250 27.42 -3.34 10.56
CA TYR A 250 27.89 -4.71 10.36
C TYR A 250 29.17 -4.71 9.54
N SER A 251 29.96 -5.76 9.68
CA SER A 251 31.26 -5.90 9.01
C SER A 251 31.21 -6.80 7.77
N THR A 252 30.04 -7.33 7.39
CA THR A 252 29.88 -8.23 6.24
C THR A 252 29.91 -7.48 4.91
N GLU A 253 30.49 -8.10 3.87
CA GLU A 253 30.73 -7.44 2.57
C GLU A 253 29.46 -7.28 1.72
N LYS A 254 28.45 -8.15 1.86
CA LYS A 254 27.17 -8.03 1.12
C LYS A 254 26.03 -8.87 1.71
N LEU A 255 24.85 -8.27 1.84
CA LEU A 255 23.60 -8.93 2.22
C LEU A 255 22.62 -8.88 1.04
N ASP A 256 22.17 -10.05 0.59
CA ASP A 256 21.08 -10.17 -0.38
C ASP A 256 19.74 -10.31 0.36
N THR A 257 19.15 -9.15 0.66
CA THR A 257 17.83 -9.03 1.30
C THR A 257 16.75 -8.60 0.30
N HIS A 258 17.03 -8.66 -1.00
CA HIS A 258 16.07 -8.32 -2.03
C HIS A 258 14.94 -9.36 -2.06
N ILE A 259 13.70 -8.86 -2.11
CA ILE A 259 12.51 -9.68 -2.19
C ILE A 259 12.09 -9.76 -3.66
N GLU A 260 12.42 -10.87 -4.31
CA GLU A 260 12.02 -11.12 -5.70
C GLU A 260 10.50 -11.20 -5.85
N SER A 261 10.02 -10.94 -7.07
CA SER A 261 8.61 -11.12 -7.42
C SER A 261 8.17 -12.57 -7.12
N ASN A 262 7.20 -12.74 -6.22
CA ASN A 262 6.63 -14.01 -5.71
C ASN A 262 7.35 -14.69 -4.53
N VAL A 263 8.40 -14.09 -3.97
CA VAL A 263 9.05 -14.58 -2.76
C VAL A 263 8.51 -13.82 -1.53
N SER A 264 8.28 -14.51 -0.41
CA SER A 264 7.85 -13.84 0.83
C SER A 264 9.04 -13.27 1.60
N GLY A 265 8.79 -12.29 2.48
CA GLY A 265 9.85 -11.77 3.36
C GLY A 265 10.40 -12.88 4.28
N MET A 266 9.52 -13.76 4.77
CA MET A 266 9.87 -14.96 5.53
C MET A 266 10.89 -15.85 4.83
N ASP A 267 10.73 -16.10 3.53
CA ASP A 267 11.66 -16.96 2.78
C ASP A 267 13.06 -16.35 2.72
N VAL A 268 13.15 -15.02 2.53
CA VAL A 268 14.42 -14.28 2.54
C VAL A 268 15.05 -14.28 3.93
N LEU A 269 14.26 -14.15 5.00
CA LEU A 269 14.76 -14.28 6.38
C LEU A 269 15.34 -15.69 6.64
N ILE A 270 14.64 -16.74 6.21
CA ILE A 270 15.07 -18.14 6.36
C ILE A 270 16.34 -18.43 5.54
N LYS A 271 16.40 -17.95 4.29
CA LYS A 271 17.56 -18.08 3.39
C LYS A 271 18.82 -17.50 4.04
N ASN A 272 18.71 -16.33 4.66
CA ASN A 272 19.85 -15.57 5.17
C ASN A 272 20.24 -15.90 6.63
N ARG A 273 19.48 -16.75 7.33
CA ARG A 273 19.60 -17.00 8.79
C ARG A 273 21.02 -17.28 9.30
N SER A 274 21.85 -17.95 8.52
CA SER A 274 23.18 -18.42 8.91
C SER A 274 24.31 -17.44 8.57
N ILE A 275 24.00 -16.31 7.92
CA ILE A 275 24.98 -15.28 7.58
C ILE A 275 25.50 -14.64 8.87
N ARG A 276 26.83 -14.50 8.99
CA ARG A 276 27.46 -13.75 10.09
C ARG A 276 27.50 -12.27 9.74
N LEU A 277 27.06 -11.43 10.68
CA LEU A 277 27.01 -9.97 10.50
C LEU A 277 28.23 -9.27 11.11
N SER A 278 28.90 -9.89 12.08
CA SER A 278 30.15 -9.42 12.69
C SER A 278 31.28 -10.41 12.43
N HIS A 279 32.50 -9.90 12.28
CA HIS A 279 33.71 -10.71 12.19
C HIS A 279 34.20 -11.16 13.58
N ASP A 280 33.98 -10.32 14.60
CA ASP A 280 34.58 -10.49 15.94
C ASP A 280 33.62 -11.11 16.96
N GLU A 281 32.32 -11.12 16.67
CA GLU A 281 31.28 -11.64 17.55
C GLU A 281 30.46 -12.74 16.84
N GLU A 282 30.01 -13.74 17.60
CA GLU A 282 28.99 -14.70 17.13
C GLU A 282 27.62 -14.00 17.03
N HIS A 283 27.49 -13.09 16.07
CA HIS A 283 26.26 -12.37 15.77
C HIS A 283 25.79 -12.71 14.36
N SER A 284 24.75 -13.53 14.28
CA SER A 284 24.18 -13.97 13.01
C SER A 284 23.00 -13.10 12.57
N PHE A 285 22.64 -13.21 11.31
CA PHE A 285 21.43 -12.64 10.74
C PHE A 285 20.17 -13.08 11.49
N GLN A 286 20.15 -14.34 11.93
CA GLN A 286 19.09 -14.86 12.78
C GLN A 286 19.01 -14.10 14.11
N ASP A 287 20.14 -13.88 14.79
CA ASP A 287 20.15 -13.17 16.07
C ASP A 287 19.63 -11.75 15.92
N GLU A 288 20.07 -11.06 14.86
CA GLU A 288 19.61 -9.71 14.54
C GLU A 288 18.11 -9.65 14.23
N THR A 289 17.62 -10.61 13.44
CA THR A 289 16.19 -10.75 13.15
C THR A 289 15.38 -10.94 14.44
N LEU A 290 15.86 -11.78 15.36
CA LEU A 290 15.20 -12.01 16.66
C LEU A 290 15.19 -10.76 17.53
N ILE A 291 16.28 -9.98 17.54
CA ILE A 291 16.36 -8.71 18.26
C ILE A 291 15.34 -7.73 17.68
N ILE A 292 15.33 -7.50 16.37
CA ILE A 292 14.40 -6.56 15.74
C ILE A 292 12.94 -7.00 15.97
N TRP A 293 12.65 -8.29 15.81
CA TRP A 293 11.32 -8.85 16.11
C TRP A 293 10.91 -8.58 17.56
N SER A 294 11.81 -8.76 18.53
CA SER A 294 11.50 -8.49 19.93
C SER A 294 11.10 -7.03 20.19
N ILE A 295 11.72 -6.09 19.48
CA ILE A 295 11.38 -4.66 19.55
C ILE A 295 10.00 -4.43 18.93
N LEU A 296 9.76 -4.94 17.71
CA LEU A 296 8.50 -4.74 17.01
C LEU A 296 7.31 -5.35 17.77
N ASP A 297 7.48 -6.56 18.30
CA ASP A 297 6.47 -7.26 19.08
C ASP A 297 6.13 -6.52 20.38
N TRP A 298 7.14 -5.99 21.09
CA TRP A 298 6.90 -5.14 22.26
C TRP A 298 6.13 -3.87 21.89
N LEU A 299 6.51 -3.19 20.80
CA LEU A 299 5.79 -2.00 20.33
C LEU A 299 4.35 -2.33 19.92
N LEU A 300 4.13 -3.50 19.33
CA LEU A 300 2.81 -4.01 18.96
C LEU A 300 1.94 -4.18 20.21
N GLU A 301 2.45 -4.81 21.27
CA GLU A 301 1.76 -4.96 22.55
C GLU A 301 1.37 -3.60 23.14
N GLN A 302 2.27 -2.60 23.09
CA GLN A 302 1.97 -1.24 23.54
C GLN A 302 0.86 -0.59 22.72
N ASN A 303 0.85 -0.81 21.40
CA ASN A 303 -0.15 -0.27 20.48
C ASN A 303 -1.53 -0.89 20.75
N VAL A 304 -1.61 -2.21 20.92
CA VAL A 304 -2.86 -2.92 21.26
C VAL A 304 -3.40 -2.47 22.63
N ALA A 305 -2.55 -2.42 23.65
CA ALA A 305 -2.96 -1.98 24.98
C ALA A 305 -3.48 -0.54 24.99
N ARG A 306 -3.01 0.32 24.08
CA ARG A 306 -3.52 1.67 23.90
C ARG A 306 -4.93 1.67 23.31
N TYR A 307 -5.18 0.92 22.24
CA TYR A 307 -6.50 0.88 21.62
C TYR A 307 -7.57 0.35 22.59
N GLN A 308 -7.27 -0.73 23.31
CA GLN A 308 -8.16 -1.28 24.33
C GLN A 308 -8.51 -0.29 25.46
N ARG A 309 -7.58 0.59 25.86
CA ARG A 309 -7.87 1.64 26.86
C ARG A 309 -8.71 2.79 26.31
N THR A 310 -8.66 3.01 25.00
CA THR A 310 -9.37 4.12 24.34
C THR A 310 -10.81 3.74 23.99
N GLU A 311 -11.14 2.44 23.89
CA GLU A 311 -12.50 1.92 23.63
C GLU A 311 -13.57 2.34 24.68
N GLY A 312 -13.17 2.93 25.82
CA GLY A 312 -14.08 3.46 26.84
C GLY A 312 -14.19 4.99 26.92
N ILE A 313 -13.43 5.75 26.11
CA ILE A 313 -13.43 7.21 26.13
C ILE A 313 -13.63 7.71 24.70
N SER A 314 -14.88 8.05 24.36
CA SER A 314 -15.18 8.81 23.15
C SER A 314 -14.57 10.20 23.28
N ILE A 315 -13.36 10.40 22.78
CA ILE A 315 -12.83 11.76 22.55
C ILE A 315 -13.47 12.28 21.26
N GLU A 316 -14.75 12.64 21.36
CA GLU A 316 -15.35 13.61 20.47
C GLU A 316 -14.57 14.93 20.67
N THR A 317 -13.82 15.41 19.66
CA THR A 317 -13.59 16.85 19.38
C THR A 317 -12.55 17.18 18.29
N SER A 318 -11.83 16.22 17.68
CA SER A 318 -10.98 16.56 16.52
C SER A 318 -11.70 16.31 15.19
N TRP A 319 -11.80 17.36 14.36
CA TRP A 319 -12.31 17.27 12.97
C TRP A 319 -11.32 16.59 12.00
N ARG A 320 -10.18 16.12 12.50
CA ARG A 320 -9.08 15.51 11.75
C ARG A 320 -8.58 14.25 12.46
N ASP A 321 -8.36 13.20 11.67
CA ASP A 321 -7.87 11.91 12.15
C ASP A 321 -6.41 12.02 12.57
N HIS A 322 -6.05 11.37 13.67
CA HIS A 322 -4.67 11.32 14.16
C HIS A 322 -4.12 9.91 14.02
N LEU A 323 -2.87 9.81 13.57
CA LEU A 323 -2.11 8.57 13.55
C LEU A 323 -1.09 8.58 14.67
N PHE A 324 -0.98 7.47 15.39
CA PHE A 324 -0.03 7.29 16.48
C PHE A 324 0.94 6.16 16.14
N GLY A 325 2.21 6.33 16.49
CA GLY A 325 3.28 5.41 16.08
C GLY A 325 4.63 5.76 16.67
N PHE A 326 5.67 5.08 16.20
CA PHE A 326 7.04 5.22 16.71
C PHE A 326 8.02 5.57 15.60
N GLU A 327 9.18 6.12 15.97
CA GLU A 327 10.23 6.47 15.01
C GLU A 327 10.93 5.24 14.42
N PHE A 328 10.81 5.05 13.11
CA PHE A 328 11.50 3.99 12.38
C PHE A 328 13.01 4.10 12.54
N LYS A 329 13.57 5.31 12.37
CA LYS A 329 15.02 5.54 12.49
C LYS A 329 15.55 5.29 13.90
N ALA A 330 14.73 5.51 14.93
CA ALA A 330 15.09 5.16 16.30
C ALA A 330 15.24 3.63 16.48
N ILE A 331 14.37 2.84 15.86
CA ILE A 331 14.49 1.36 15.85
C ILE A 331 15.77 0.96 15.11
N VAL A 332 16.03 1.51 13.93
CA VAL A 332 17.25 1.23 13.15
C VAL A 332 18.51 1.48 13.99
N GLN A 333 18.55 2.59 14.73
CA GLN A 333 19.70 3.00 15.54
C GLN A 333 19.73 2.38 16.95
N ASN A 334 18.78 1.50 17.29
CA ASN A 334 18.59 0.97 18.66
C ASN A 334 18.52 2.11 19.71
N ARG A 335 17.89 3.24 19.39
CA ARG A 335 17.74 4.37 20.31
C ARG A 335 16.64 4.14 21.33
N THR A 336 16.91 4.57 22.55
CA THR A 336 16.05 4.32 23.70
C THR A 336 15.99 5.58 24.56
N PRO A 337 14.84 5.92 25.17
CA PRO A 337 13.54 5.25 25.03
C PRO A 337 12.86 5.51 23.67
N LEU A 338 12.08 4.53 23.18
CA LEU A 338 11.21 4.72 22.02
C LEU A 338 9.95 5.48 22.47
N ARG A 339 9.85 6.74 22.07
CA ARG A 339 8.74 7.62 22.44
C ARG A 339 7.59 7.48 21.45
N LEU A 340 6.37 7.52 21.98
CA LEU A 340 5.16 7.54 21.16
C LEU A 340 5.00 8.91 20.51
N LYS A 341 4.75 8.89 19.21
CA LYS A 341 4.53 10.07 18.39
C LYS A 341 3.12 10.11 17.81
N ARG A 342 2.68 11.31 17.43
CA ARG A 342 1.43 11.54 16.73
C ARG A 342 1.64 12.44 15.51
N THR A 343 0.86 12.19 14.46
CA THR A 343 0.73 13.11 13.33
C THR A 343 -0.73 13.24 12.95
N GLU A 344 -1.09 14.40 12.44
CA GLU A 344 -2.43 14.69 11.94
C GLU A 344 -2.54 14.29 10.47
N LEU A 345 -3.63 13.64 10.10
CA LEU A 345 -3.92 13.23 8.73
C LEU A 345 -4.91 14.19 8.07
N MET A 346 -4.75 14.35 6.76
CA MET A 346 -5.69 15.07 5.90
C MET A 346 -6.97 14.26 5.73
N LYS A 347 -8.07 14.96 5.40
CA LYS A 347 -9.37 14.34 5.13
C LYS A 347 -9.39 13.40 3.91
N THR A 348 -8.35 13.44 3.09
CA THR A 348 -8.14 12.54 1.94
C THR A 348 -7.71 11.13 2.35
N ASN A 349 -7.49 10.87 3.64
CA ASN A 349 -7.09 9.57 4.15
C ASN A 349 -8.16 8.47 3.95
N GLY A 350 -9.41 8.81 3.62
CA GLY A 350 -10.42 7.81 3.29
C GLY A 350 -10.75 6.81 4.43
N GLY A 351 -10.46 7.16 5.68
CA GLY A 351 -10.77 6.38 6.87
C GLY A 351 -9.86 5.18 7.14
N TRP A 352 -8.74 5.00 6.41
CA TRP A 352 -7.82 3.89 6.69
C TRP A 352 -7.17 3.89 8.09
N PRO A 353 -7.10 5.00 8.87
CA PRO A 353 -6.65 4.90 10.26
C PRO A 353 -7.47 3.90 11.07
N VAL A 354 -8.78 3.78 10.79
CA VAL A 354 -9.64 2.76 11.41
C VAL A 354 -9.19 1.34 11.04
N LEU A 355 -8.81 1.12 9.77
CA LEU A 355 -8.25 -0.16 9.33
C LEU A 355 -6.98 -0.51 10.11
N VAL A 356 -6.07 0.45 10.29
CA VAL A 356 -4.82 0.26 11.06
C VAL A 356 -5.11 -0.11 12.51
N GLN A 357 -6.12 0.49 13.13
CA GLN A 357 -6.55 0.16 14.48
C GLN A 357 -7.10 -1.27 14.55
N GLU A 358 -7.93 -1.68 13.60
CA GLU A 358 -8.62 -2.96 13.68
C GLU A 358 -7.74 -4.16 13.41
N VAL A 359 -6.77 -4.01 12.50
CA VAL A 359 -5.76 -5.04 12.21
C VAL A 359 -4.57 -4.97 13.18
N ASP A 360 -4.70 -4.15 14.24
CA ASP A 360 -3.67 -3.92 15.26
C ASP A 360 -2.31 -3.55 14.67
N SER A 361 -2.27 -2.85 13.53
CA SER A 361 -1.01 -2.60 12.83
C SER A 361 -0.13 -1.60 13.57
N LEU A 362 1.12 -1.98 13.82
CA LEU A 362 2.15 -1.09 14.35
C LEU A 362 2.47 0.00 13.32
N VAL A 363 2.38 1.28 13.71
CA VAL A 363 2.75 2.41 12.86
C VAL A 363 4.19 2.82 13.11
N LEU A 364 4.99 2.89 12.04
CA LEU A 364 6.35 3.40 12.06
C LEU A 364 6.44 4.66 11.18
N PHE A 365 6.91 5.74 11.78
CA PHE A 365 7.10 7.03 11.14
C PHE A 365 8.53 7.18 10.62
N ALA A 366 8.67 7.81 9.46
CA ALA A 366 9.92 8.38 8.98
C ALA A 366 9.63 9.62 8.12
N ASP A 367 10.68 10.34 7.76
CA ASP A 367 10.69 11.25 6.60
C ASP A 367 11.54 10.58 5.51
N GLY A 368 11.01 10.40 4.29
CA GLY A 368 11.79 9.93 3.15
C GLY A 368 11.94 8.41 3.00
N PHE A 369 10.90 7.61 3.30
CA PHE A 369 10.85 6.19 2.94
C PHE A 369 11.01 5.96 1.43
N GLY A 370 10.61 6.95 0.62
CA GLY A 370 10.66 6.87 -0.84
C GLY A 370 9.59 5.96 -1.42
N ASP A 371 9.84 5.37 -2.58
CA ASP A 371 8.87 4.53 -3.27
C ASP A 371 8.95 3.08 -2.77
N VAL A 372 8.23 2.76 -1.69
CA VAL A 372 8.24 1.45 -1.03
C VAL A 372 7.66 0.34 -1.92
N LEU A 373 6.51 0.59 -2.55
CA LEU A 373 5.86 -0.31 -3.49
C LEU A 373 5.89 0.32 -4.89
N VAL A 374 6.51 -0.37 -5.85
CA VAL A 374 6.62 0.08 -7.24
C VAL A 374 6.12 -0.98 -8.21
N PRO A 375 5.61 -0.61 -9.39
CA PRO A 375 5.37 -1.58 -10.45
C PRO A 375 6.65 -2.38 -10.75
N SER A 376 6.54 -3.66 -11.06
CA SER A 376 7.72 -4.42 -11.51
C SER A 376 8.11 -4.02 -12.94
N ALA A 377 9.33 -4.34 -13.39
CA ALA A 377 9.80 -4.03 -14.75
C ALA A 377 8.83 -4.50 -15.87
N GLN A 378 8.18 -5.65 -15.67
CA GLN A 378 7.16 -6.19 -16.59
C GLN A 378 5.79 -5.53 -16.40
N GLY A 379 5.54 -5.00 -15.21
CA GLY A 379 4.38 -4.20 -14.87
C GLY A 379 4.42 -2.77 -15.40
N HIS A 380 5.61 -2.22 -15.63
CA HIS A 380 5.84 -0.86 -16.15
C HIS A 380 5.37 -0.64 -17.59
N ILE A 381 5.10 -1.71 -18.34
CA ILE A 381 4.74 -1.63 -19.76
C ILE A 381 3.41 -0.86 -19.92
N GLY A 382 3.50 0.41 -20.35
CA GLY A 382 2.34 1.28 -20.57
C GLY A 382 1.74 1.90 -19.30
N LEU A 383 2.50 2.02 -18.20
CA LEU A 383 2.04 2.76 -17.03
C LEU A 383 2.19 4.28 -17.21
N CYS A 384 1.17 5.02 -16.77
CA CYS A 384 1.26 6.48 -16.71
C CYS A 384 2.33 6.88 -15.68
N ARG A 385 3.23 7.80 -16.05
CA ARG A 385 4.34 8.28 -15.20
C ARG A 385 3.92 8.75 -13.80
N ARG A 386 2.68 9.22 -13.64
CA ARG A 386 2.14 9.68 -12.33
C ARG A 386 1.85 8.54 -11.35
N TRP A 387 1.84 7.32 -11.86
CA TRP A 387 1.43 6.10 -11.23
C TRP A 387 2.55 5.04 -11.25
N GLU A 388 3.77 5.45 -11.61
CA GLU A 388 4.99 4.70 -11.29
C GLU A 388 5.25 4.64 -9.77
N ARG A 389 4.55 5.46 -9.00
CA ARG A 389 4.66 5.59 -7.54
C ARG A 389 3.33 5.97 -6.90
N VAL A 390 3.22 5.72 -5.60
CA VAL A 390 2.09 6.18 -4.79
C VAL A 390 2.07 7.72 -4.75
N PRO A 391 0.93 8.38 -5.00
CA PRO A 391 0.83 9.83 -4.92
C PRO A 391 1.29 10.38 -3.57
N ARG A 392 2.09 11.44 -3.62
CA ARG A 392 2.54 12.20 -2.45
C ARG A 392 1.48 13.22 -2.04
N ASP A 393 1.56 13.68 -0.79
CA ASP A 393 0.72 14.75 -0.22
C ASP A 393 -0.75 14.38 -0.16
N ARG A 394 -1.08 13.11 0.18
CA ARG A 394 -2.46 12.62 0.19
C ARG A 394 -2.90 11.82 1.38
N ASP A 395 -1.96 11.35 2.19
CA ASP A 395 -2.21 10.36 3.22
C ASP A 395 -2.91 9.14 2.64
N PHE A 396 -2.53 8.70 1.43
CA PHE A 396 -3.04 7.43 0.91
C PHE A 396 -2.28 6.28 1.53
N LEU A 397 -3.02 5.26 1.95
CA LEU A 397 -2.45 3.98 2.34
C LEU A 397 -2.45 3.04 1.12
N SER A 398 -1.31 2.42 0.85
CA SER A 398 -1.18 1.47 -0.25
C SER A 398 -0.78 0.11 0.28
N THR A 399 -1.24 -0.95 -0.38
CA THR A 399 -0.91 -2.31 0.00
C THR A 399 -1.02 -3.25 -1.19
N THR A 400 -0.54 -4.48 -1.02
CA THR A 400 -0.65 -5.52 -2.03
C THR A 400 -2.00 -6.23 -1.96
N GLY A 401 -2.42 -6.78 -3.10
CA GLY A 401 -3.67 -7.54 -3.17
C GLY A 401 -3.63 -8.80 -2.31
N ASN A 402 -2.45 -9.36 -2.06
CA ASN A 402 -2.28 -10.50 -1.16
C ASN A 402 -2.63 -10.14 0.28
N ILE A 403 -2.19 -8.99 0.77
CA ILE A 403 -2.55 -8.51 2.12
C ILE A 403 -4.06 -8.31 2.20
N LEU A 404 -4.70 -7.72 1.18
CA LEU A 404 -6.15 -7.59 1.18
C LEU A 404 -6.87 -8.94 1.19
N LEU A 405 -6.38 -9.92 0.44
CA LEU A 405 -6.94 -11.28 0.45
C LEU A 405 -6.75 -11.97 1.80
N GLN A 406 -5.61 -11.76 2.47
CA GLN A 406 -5.36 -12.24 3.82
C GLN A 406 -6.33 -11.60 4.81
N LEU A 407 -6.51 -10.29 4.77
CA LEU A 407 -7.47 -9.57 5.61
C LEU A 407 -8.90 -10.09 5.43
N TYR A 408 -9.31 -10.34 4.19
CA TYR A 408 -10.59 -11.00 3.92
C TYR A 408 -10.67 -12.41 4.51
N ASP A 409 -9.60 -13.20 4.45
CA ASP A 409 -9.57 -14.55 5.01
C ASP A 409 -9.70 -14.52 6.54
N GLU A 410 -8.90 -13.68 7.20
CA GLU A 410 -8.93 -13.45 8.65
C GLU A 410 -10.28 -12.91 9.15
N ALA A 411 -10.97 -12.12 8.32
CA ALA A 411 -12.32 -11.66 8.59
C ALA A 411 -13.41 -12.74 8.42
N GLY A 412 -13.05 -13.97 8.02
CA GLY A 412 -14.01 -15.01 7.64
C GLY A 412 -14.76 -14.69 6.35
N SER A 413 -14.22 -13.77 5.55
CA SER A 413 -14.80 -13.18 4.35
C SER A 413 -14.02 -13.56 3.08
N ARG A 414 -13.25 -14.66 3.09
CA ARG A 414 -12.41 -15.07 1.95
C ARG A 414 -13.16 -15.19 0.63
N LEU A 415 -14.27 -15.94 0.65
CA LEU A 415 -15.09 -16.22 -0.53
C LEU A 415 -15.88 -14.99 -0.93
N ASN A 416 -16.44 -14.34 0.09
CA ASN A 416 -17.44 -13.33 -0.05
C ASN A 416 -16.88 -11.93 0.24
N ARG A 417 -15.59 -11.63 0.24
CA ARG A 417 -14.92 -10.30 0.23
C ARG A 417 -15.70 -9.05 0.72
N LEU A 418 -16.56 -9.18 1.74
CA LEU A 418 -17.54 -8.22 2.23
C LEU A 418 -16.87 -7.39 3.30
N HIS A 419 -16.12 -8.06 4.18
CA HIS A 419 -15.51 -7.49 5.36
C HIS A 419 -13.99 -7.65 5.29
N LEU A 420 -13.27 -6.54 5.37
CA LEU A 420 -11.81 -6.48 5.48
C LEU A 420 -11.32 -6.89 6.87
N THR A 421 -12.15 -6.78 7.90
CA THR A 421 -11.77 -7.05 9.28
C THR A 421 -12.87 -7.80 10.02
N SER A 422 -12.50 -8.55 11.05
CA SER A 422 -13.43 -9.32 11.88
C SER A 422 -14.09 -8.47 12.98
N LYS A 423 -13.35 -7.52 13.58
CA LYS A 423 -13.76 -6.75 14.77
C LYS A 423 -14.98 -5.85 14.51
N SER A 424 -14.85 -4.86 13.63
CA SER A 424 -15.97 -3.96 13.32
C SER A 424 -16.70 -4.32 12.02
N LYS A 425 -16.22 -5.34 11.31
CA LYS A 425 -16.66 -5.69 9.96
C LYS A 425 -16.47 -4.52 8.99
N LEU A 426 -15.29 -3.89 9.01
CA LEU A 426 -14.94 -2.86 8.04
C LEU A 426 -15.19 -3.37 6.64
N ARG A 427 -15.79 -2.54 5.82
CA ARG A 427 -16.02 -2.79 4.41
C ARG A 427 -15.52 -1.61 3.63
N TRP A 428 -15.17 -1.85 2.38
CA TRP A 428 -15.00 -0.75 1.42
C TRP A 428 -16.23 0.14 1.47
N HIS A 429 -16.07 1.45 1.36
CA HIS A 429 -17.23 2.33 1.33
C HIS A 429 -18.10 1.95 0.13
N GLN A 430 -19.30 1.44 0.41
CA GLN A 430 -20.21 0.91 -0.61
C GLN A 430 -21.23 1.93 -1.12
N GLY A 431 -21.18 3.19 -0.64
CA GLY A 431 -22.37 4.04 -0.63
C GLY A 431 -23.55 3.34 0.05
N SER A 432 -24.78 3.76 -0.28
CA SER A 432 -26.02 3.04 0.04
C SER A 432 -26.34 1.90 -0.95
N SER A 433 -25.35 1.45 -1.73
CA SER A 433 -25.53 0.49 -2.81
C SER A 433 -25.08 -0.91 -2.42
N GLN A 434 -25.84 -1.93 -2.85
CA GLN A 434 -25.54 -3.37 -2.69
C GLN A 434 -24.39 -3.85 -3.61
N LEU A 435 -23.63 -2.94 -4.22
CA LEU A 435 -22.69 -3.20 -5.33
C LEU A 435 -21.44 -4.02 -4.96
N PHE A 436 -21.15 -4.16 -3.68
CA PHE A 436 -19.91 -4.77 -3.21
C PHE A 436 -20.19 -6.09 -2.49
N GLU A 437 -21.27 -6.76 -2.91
CA GLU A 437 -21.36 -8.20 -2.81
C GLU A 437 -20.30 -8.88 -3.72
N PRO A 438 -19.92 -10.12 -3.44
CA PRO A 438 -18.51 -10.47 -3.59
C PRO A 438 -18.28 -11.69 -4.47
N TYR A 439 -17.56 -11.43 -5.57
CA TYR A 439 -17.02 -12.32 -6.59
C TYR A 439 -15.63 -12.96 -6.35
N LEU A 440 -15.51 -14.28 -6.24
CA LEU A 440 -14.28 -15.09 -6.16
C LEU A 440 -13.42 -15.09 -7.45
N GLN A 441 -12.12 -14.73 -7.32
CA GLN A 441 -10.91 -15.30 -8.00
C GLN A 441 -9.75 -14.28 -8.09
N TRP A 442 -8.56 -14.80 -8.42
CA TRP A 442 -7.22 -14.43 -7.92
C TRP A 442 -6.47 -13.40 -8.80
N VAL A 443 -5.52 -12.69 -8.17
CA VAL A 443 -4.18 -12.27 -8.64
C VAL A 443 -3.73 -11.08 -7.80
N THR A 444 -2.47 -11.10 -7.37
CA THR A 444 -1.71 -10.08 -6.63
C THR A 444 -1.81 -8.72 -7.33
N ARG A 445 -2.64 -7.79 -6.83
CA ARG A 445 -2.84 -6.46 -7.44
C ARG A 445 -2.66 -5.37 -6.38
N LEU A 446 -1.88 -4.33 -6.67
CA LEU A 446 -1.78 -3.18 -5.78
C LEU A 446 -3.11 -2.42 -5.75
N LYS A 447 -3.60 -2.08 -4.55
CA LYS A 447 -4.71 -1.13 -4.38
C LYS A 447 -4.20 0.08 -3.59
N CYS A 448 -4.48 1.28 -4.09
CA CYS A 448 -4.38 2.49 -3.30
C CYS A 448 -5.72 2.70 -2.58
N LEU A 449 -5.66 2.88 -1.26
CA LEU A 449 -6.79 3.23 -0.41
C LEU A 449 -6.98 4.75 -0.47
N GLY A 450 -7.95 5.18 -1.26
CA GLY A 450 -8.54 6.51 -1.21
C GLY A 450 -10.03 6.32 -1.32
N VAL A 451 -10.76 6.54 -0.23
CA VAL A 451 -12.23 6.51 -0.21
C VAL A 451 -12.74 7.91 -0.50
#